data_AF-A0A7C2U1Z9-F1
#
_entry.id   AF-A0A7C2U1Z9-F1
#
_cell.length_a   1.000
_cell.length_b   1.000
_cell.length_c   1.000
_cell.angle_alpha   90.00
_cell.angle_beta   90.00
_cell.angle_gamma   90.00
#
_symmetry.space_group_name_H-M   'P 1'
#
loop_
_entity.id
_entity.type
_entity.pdbx_description
1 polymer ?
#
loop_
_entity_poly.entity_id
_entity_poly.type
_entity_poly.pdbx_seq_one_letter_code
_entity_poly.pdbx_strand_id
1 'polypeptide(L)'
;MDTETASALKRNKSLKTDFLNIDQELEALFRAYANEDFEDGMESEFISEFVSRIQKYGNQAVEAVKRIILAETVKPHMAFEALRWLGRINHPESYRSRLLFMEMCLGNPLRLVRDGAALGLASMKDAHAIPYLRKAIAQEKTQDLGKDLETVLSRLEKLSNATKYLMRYKKDTWICTKSTNH
;
A
#
# COMPACT_ATOMS: atom_id res chain seq x y z
N MET A 1 -23.46 -11.59 -36.17
CA MET A 1 -22.47 -10.98 -35.25
C MET A 1 -23.29 -10.46 -34.10
N ASP A 2 -23.34 -11.26 -33.05
CA ASP A 2 -24.44 -11.19 -32.11
C ASP A 2 -24.23 -10.00 -31.18
N THR A 3 -25.31 -9.34 -30.78
CA THR A 3 -25.30 -8.06 -30.04
C THR A 3 -24.43 -8.10 -28.77
N GLU A 4 -24.25 -9.29 -28.20
CA GLU A 4 -23.38 -9.55 -27.04
C GLU A 4 -21.88 -9.37 -27.35
N THR A 5 -21.42 -9.82 -28.54
CA THR A 5 -20.02 -9.66 -28.97
C THR A 5 -19.63 -8.20 -29.22
N ALA A 6 -20.55 -7.39 -29.78
CA ALA A 6 -20.32 -5.97 -30.01
C ALA A 6 -20.28 -5.14 -28.70
N SER A 7 -21.07 -5.55 -27.71
CA SER A 7 -21.10 -4.91 -26.38
C SER A 7 -19.81 -5.19 -25.58
N ALA A 8 -19.32 -6.43 -25.62
CA ALA A 8 -18.05 -6.81 -25.00
C ALA A 8 -16.85 -6.06 -25.61
N LEU A 9 -16.84 -5.86 -26.93
CA LEU A 9 -15.76 -5.13 -27.61
C LEU A 9 -15.72 -3.65 -27.23
N LYS A 10 -16.89 -2.99 -27.13
CA LYS A 10 -16.99 -1.58 -26.70
C LYS A 10 -16.55 -1.39 -25.25
N ARG A 11 -16.93 -2.30 -24.34
CA ARG A 11 -16.45 -2.27 -22.95
C ARG A 11 -14.93 -2.42 -22.86
N ASN A 12 -14.36 -3.38 -23.60
CA ASN A 12 -12.90 -3.56 -23.62
C ASN A 12 -12.15 -2.36 -24.17
N LYS A 13 -12.70 -1.67 -25.18
CA LYS A 13 -12.08 -0.46 -25.73
C LYS A 13 -12.17 0.73 -24.76
N SER A 14 -13.29 0.91 -24.07
CA SER A 14 -13.45 1.97 -23.04
C SER A 14 -12.47 1.77 -21.89
N LEU A 15 -12.45 0.57 -21.30
CA LEU A 15 -11.54 0.24 -20.20
C LEU A 15 -10.08 0.50 -20.59
N LYS A 16 -9.66 0.06 -21.78
CA LYS A 16 -8.29 0.26 -22.26
C LYS A 16 -7.92 1.74 -22.44
N THR A 17 -8.88 2.59 -22.78
CA THR A 17 -8.67 4.03 -22.94
C THR A 17 -8.56 4.72 -21.58
N ASP A 18 -9.40 4.34 -20.62
CA ASP A 18 -9.37 4.87 -19.26
C ASP A 18 -8.07 4.49 -18.52
N PHE A 19 -7.57 3.26 -18.72
CA PHE A 19 -6.28 2.82 -18.18
C PHE A 19 -5.10 3.63 -18.71
N LEU A 20 -5.06 3.89 -20.03
CA LEU A 20 -3.97 4.65 -20.65
C LEU A 20 -3.92 6.09 -20.13
N ASN A 21 -5.07 6.65 -19.77
CA ASN A 21 -5.15 8.01 -19.23
C ASN A 21 -4.57 8.09 -17.79
N ILE A 22 -4.86 7.11 -16.93
CA ILE A 22 -4.39 7.12 -15.54
C ILE A 22 -2.87 6.96 -15.44
N ASP A 23 -2.27 6.11 -16.27
CA ASP A 23 -0.80 5.96 -16.33
C ASP A 23 -0.13 7.28 -16.68
N GLN A 24 -0.63 7.96 -17.73
CA GLN A 24 -0.08 9.24 -18.18
C GLN A 24 -0.28 10.35 -17.14
N GLU A 25 -1.45 10.42 -16.50
CA GLU A 25 -1.74 11.37 -15.42
C GLU A 25 -0.75 11.18 -14.25
N LEU A 26 -0.51 9.95 -13.81
CA LEU A 26 0.40 9.67 -12.71
C LEU A 26 1.87 9.87 -13.11
N GLU A 27 2.29 9.45 -14.30
CA GLU A 27 3.64 9.75 -14.79
C GLU A 27 3.91 11.25 -14.86
N ALA A 28 2.94 12.03 -15.34
CA ALA A 28 3.04 13.48 -15.36
C ALA A 28 3.18 14.05 -13.95
N LEU A 29 2.41 13.53 -12.98
CA LEU A 29 2.51 13.91 -11.57
C LEU A 29 3.91 13.63 -11.00
N PHE A 30 4.43 12.40 -11.14
CA PHE A 30 5.77 12.06 -10.67
C PHE A 30 6.87 12.90 -11.33
N ARG A 31 6.73 13.26 -12.60
CA ARG A 31 7.67 14.13 -13.31
C ARG A 31 7.60 15.58 -12.82
N ALA A 32 6.40 16.12 -12.61
CA ALA A 32 6.20 17.50 -12.18
C ALA A 32 6.85 17.78 -10.82
N TYR A 33 6.75 16.82 -9.90
CA TYR A 33 7.27 16.93 -8.53
C TYR A 33 8.62 16.26 -8.33
N ALA A 34 9.33 15.86 -9.39
CA ALA A 34 10.60 15.13 -9.27
C ALA A 34 11.70 15.88 -8.52
N ASN A 35 11.60 17.21 -8.39
CA ASN A 35 12.54 18.06 -7.67
C ASN A 35 11.92 18.66 -6.39
N GLU A 36 10.78 18.17 -5.94
CA GLU A 36 10.21 18.58 -4.66
C GLU A 36 11.10 18.06 -3.52
N ASP A 37 11.35 18.94 -2.55
CA ASP A 37 11.99 18.59 -1.29
C ASP A 37 10.90 18.22 -0.28
N PHE A 38 10.94 16.97 0.19
CA PHE A 38 9.96 16.47 1.15
C PHE A 38 10.42 16.71 2.57
N GLU A 39 9.64 17.46 3.33
CA GLU A 39 9.85 17.66 4.76
C GLU A 39 9.17 16.58 5.58
N ASP A 40 9.89 16.06 6.57
CA ASP A 40 9.39 14.98 7.39
C ASP A 40 8.14 15.38 8.18
N GLY A 41 7.04 14.68 7.92
CA GLY A 41 5.76 14.90 8.62
C GLY A 41 4.87 15.96 8.00
N MET A 42 5.26 16.58 6.89
CA MET A 42 4.45 17.56 6.17
C MET A 42 3.76 16.92 4.96
N GLU A 43 2.53 17.32 4.69
CA GLU A 43 1.87 17.02 3.42
C GLU A 43 2.41 17.98 2.36
N SER A 44 2.87 17.42 1.25
CA SER A 44 3.36 18.17 0.09
C SER A 44 2.28 18.25 -0.98
N GLU A 45 2.47 19.11 -1.99
CA GLU A 45 1.52 19.20 -3.10
C GLU A 45 1.43 17.87 -3.86
N PHE A 46 2.59 17.23 -4.10
CA PHE A 46 2.65 15.89 -4.67
C PHE A 46 1.79 14.89 -3.89
N ILE A 47 1.87 14.88 -2.56
CA ILE A 47 1.13 13.94 -1.73
C ILE A 47 -0.37 14.19 -1.82
N SER A 48 -0.81 15.44 -1.73
CA SER A 48 -2.23 15.80 -1.86
C SER A 48 -2.79 15.33 -3.20
N GLU A 49 -2.08 15.62 -4.29
CA GLU A 49 -2.47 15.19 -5.62
C GLU A 49 -2.44 13.66 -5.76
N PHE A 50 -1.36 13.01 -5.32
CA PHE A 50 -1.21 11.56 -5.36
C PHE A 50 -2.37 10.85 -4.65
N VAL A 51 -2.67 11.25 -3.41
CA VAL A 51 -3.77 10.69 -2.61
C VAL A 51 -5.11 10.88 -3.32
N SER A 52 -5.35 12.05 -3.93
CA SER A 52 -6.59 12.31 -4.67
C SER A 52 -6.77 11.35 -5.86
N ARG A 53 -5.70 10.97 -6.57
CA ARG A 53 -5.77 10.00 -7.69
C ARG A 53 -6.04 8.58 -7.18
N ILE A 54 -5.43 8.19 -6.06
CA ILE A 54 -5.73 6.88 -5.44
C ILE A 54 -7.19 6.82 -4.97
N GLN A 55 -7.70 7.89 -4.36
CA GLN A 55 -9.10 7.95 -3.91
C GLN A 55 -10.08 7.95 -5.08
N LYS A 56 -9.74 8.63 -6.19
CA LYS A 56 -10.59 8.72 -7.37
C LYS A 56 -10.65 7.43 -8.18
N TYR A 57 -9.51 6.78 -8.41
CA TYR A 57 -9.41 5.64 -9.34
C TYR A 57 -9.11 4.29 -8.65
N GLY A 58 -8.92 4.28 -7.33
CA GLY A 58 -8.77 3.07 -6.53
C GLY A 58 -7.68 2.14 -7.04
N ASN A 59 -8.06 0.90 -7.34
CA ASN A 59 -7.15 -0.16 -7.80
C ASN A 59 -6.42 0.19 -9.11
N GLN A 60 -7.05 0.94 -10.00
CA GLN A 60 -6.43 1.30 -11.28
C GLN A 60 -5.23 2.22 -11.07
N ALA A 61 -5.35 3.20 -10.16
CA ALA A 61 -4.22 4.05 -9.79
C ALA A 61 -3.12 3.26 -9.08
N VAL A 62 -3.46 2.33 -8.18
CA VAL A 62 -2.45 1.49 -7.52
C VAL A 62 -1.64 0.67 -8.53
N GLU A 63 -2.29 0.07 -9.52
CA GLU A 63 -1.60 -0.69 -10.57
C GLU A 63 -0.73 0.20 -11.48
N ALA A 64 -1.16 1.44 -11.75
CA ALA A 64 -0.36 2.42 -12.48
C ALA A 64 0.90 2.84 -11.69
N VAL A 65 0.74 3.20 -10.40
CA VAL A 65 1.87 3.51 -9.50
C VAL A 65 2.84 2.34 -9.41
N LYS A 66 2.33 1.11 -9.33
CA LYS A 66 3.14 -0.10 -9.34
C LYS A 66 3.97 -0.23 -10.62
N ARG A 67 3.39 0.00 -11.79
CA ARG A 67 4.15 -0.01 -13.06
C ARG A 67 5.25 1.05 -13.05
N ILE A 68 4.92 2.27 -12.64
CA ILE A 68 5.86 3.41 -12.60
C ILE A 68 7.05 3.11 -11.66
N ILE A 69 6.78 2.67 -10.43
CA ILE A 69 7.82 2.40 -9.43
C ILE A 69 8.67 1.18 -9.81
N LEU A 70 8.04 0.09 -10.27
CA LEU A 70 8.77 -1.15 -10.63
C LEU A 70 9.55 -1.02 -11.94
N ALA A 71 9.18 -0.08 -12.82
CA ALA A 71 9.97 0.25 -13.99
C ALA A 71 11.20 1.12 -13.66
N GLU A 72 11.37 1.55 -12.40
CA GLU A 72 12.49 2.37 -11.93
C GLU A 72 12.66 3.68 -12.71
N THR A 73 11.57 4.22 -13.26
CA THR A 73 11.58 5.48 -14.04
C THR A 73 11.44 6.73 -13.17
N VAL A 74 11.16 6.56 -11.88
CA VAL A 74 11.01 7.63 -10.90
C VAL A 74 12.21 7.71 -9.99
N LYS A 75 12.49 8.92 -9.48
CA LYS A 75 13.57 9.10 -8.51
C LYS A 75 13.26 8.30 -7.23
N PRO A 76 14.26 7.65 -6.61
CA PRO A 76 14.04 6.78 -5.46
C PRO A 76 13.31 7.44 -4.27
N HIS A 77 13.53 8.74 -4.03
CA HIS A 77 12.85 9.47 -2.95
C HIS A 77 11.37 9.69 -3.24
N MET A 78 10.98 9.89 -4.51
CA MET A 78 9.57 9.96 -4.93
C MET A 78 8.87 8.62 -4.69
N ALA A 79 9.55 7.51 -5.02
CA ALA A 79 9.02 6.18 -4.76
C ALA A 79 8.86 5.91 -3.26
N PHE A 80 9.84 6.32 -2.44
CA PHE A 80 9.77 6.25 -0.98
C PHE A 80 8.54 6.99 -0.44
N GLU A 81 8.35 8.26 -0.82
CA GLU A 81 7.23 9.06 -0.34
C GLU A 81 5.88 8.53 -0.81
N ALA A 82 5.78 8.14 -2.09
CA ALA A 82 4.57 7.54 -2.63
C ALA A 82 4.18 6.28 -1.85
N LEU A 83 5.13 5.37 -1.55
CA LEU A 83 4.85 4.14 -0.80
C LEU A 83 4.49 4.40 0.66
N ARG A 84 5.21 5.31 1.33
CA ARG A 84 4.96 5.74 2.71
C ARG A 84 3.52 6.24 2.85
N TRP A 85 3.09 7.11 1.93
CA TRP A 85 1.74 7.67 1.94
C TRP A 85 0.69 6.70 1.44
N LEU A 86 1.02 5.82 0.49
CA LEU A 86 0.10 4.80 0.01
C LEU A 86 -0.43 3.96 1.16
N GLY A 87 0.37 3.62 2.17
CA GLY A 87 -0.08 2.88 3.36
C GLY A 87 -1.01 3.67 4.30
N ARG A 88 -1.01 5.00 4.24
CA ARG A 88 -1.84 5.88 5.10
C ARG A 88 -3.23 6.15 4.54
N ILE A 89 -3.44 5.93 3.25
CA ILE A 89 -4.71 6.21 2.58
C ILE A 89 -5.83 5.34 3.19
N ASN A 90 -6.93 5.96 3.59
CA ASN A 90 -8.14 5.24 4.00
C ASN A 90 -9.06 5.06 2.79
N HIS A 91 -8.83 4.01 2.03
CA HIS A 91 -9.65 3.65 0.87
C HIS A 91 -9.87 2.13 0.85
N PRO A 92 -11.06 1.64 1.27
CA PRO A 92 -11.34 0.21 1.42
C PRO A 92 -11.18 -0.58 0.13
N GLU A 93 -11.66 -0.05 -1.00
CA GLU A 93 -11.65 -0.78 -2.28
C GLU A 93 -10.23 -1.04 -2.81
N SER A 94 -9.27 -0.19 -2.46
CA SER A 94 -7.87 -0.34 -2.87
C SER A 94 -6.97 -0.97 -1.81
N TYR A 95 -7.50 -1.29 -0.63
CA TYR A 95 -6.72 -1.79 0.50
C TYR A 95 -5.87 -3.00 0.12
N ARG A 96 -6.48 -4.03 -0.48
CA ARG A 96 -5.78 -5.28 -0.81
C ARG A 96 -4.67 -5.06 -1.83
N SER A 97 -4.92 -4.26 -2.86
CA SER A 97 -3.94 -3.96 -3.91
C SER A 97 -2.75 -3.18 -3.36
N ARG A 98 -2.98 -2.21 -2.47
CA ARG A 98 -1.91 -1.46 -1.80
C ARG A 98 -1.04 -2.36 -0.93
N LEU A 99 -1.67 -3.25 -0.15
CA LEU A 99 -0.96 -4.22 0.70
C LEU A 99 -0.05 -5.13 -0.14
N LEU A 100 -0.60 -5.78 -1.17
CA LEU A 100 0.15 -6.68 -2.04
C LEU A 100 1.29 -5.94 -2.77
N PHE A 101 1.03 -4.72 -3.23
CA PHE A 101 2.07 -3.93 -3.88
C PHE A 101 3.23 -3.60 -2.93
N MET A 102 2.96 -3.18 -1.71
CA MET A 102 4.03 -2.92 -0.74
C MET A 102 4.78 -4.18 -0.31
N GLU A 103 4.10 -5.33 -0.21
CA GLU A 103 4.76 -6.63 0.01
C GLU A 103 5.77 -6.96 -1.10
N MET A 104 5.42 -6.67 -2.37
CA MET A 104 6.36 -6.82 -3.49
C MET A 104 7.54 -5.86 -3.38
N CYS A 105 7.30 -4.60 -2.99
CA CYS A 105 8.35 -3.57 -2.86
C CYS A 105 9.37 -3.88 -1.76
N LEU A 106 9.05 -4.70 -0.76
CA LEU A 106 10.03 -5.17 0.23
C LEU A 106 11.21 -5.96 -0.40
N GLY A 107 11.03 -6.51 -1.60
CA GLY A 107 12.09 -7.20 -2.35
C GLY A 107 12.81 -6.34 -3.39
N ASN A 108 12.52 -5.04 -3.48
CA ASN A 108 13.07 -4.16 -4.52
C ASN A 108 14.60 -3.94 -4.33
N PRO A 109 15.41 -3.83 -5.40
CA PRO A 109 16.86 -3.58 -5.27
C PRO A 109 17.20 -2.25 -4.59
N LEU A 110 16.37 -1.23 -4.75
CA LEU A 110 16.61 0.11 -4.18
C LEU A 110 16.21 0.14 -2.71
N ARG A 111 17.18 0.52 -1.84
CA ARG A 111 16.99 0.64 -0.38
C ARG A 111 15.78 1.53 -0.03
N LEU A 112 15.66 2.69 -0.67
CA LEU A 112 14.58 3.65 -0.39
C LEU A 112 13.19 3.10 -0.72
N VAL A 113 13.07 2.25 -1.75
CA VAL A 113 11.79 1.62 -2.10
C VAL A 113 11.38 0.61 -1.02
N ARG A 114 12.33 -0.18 -0.51
CA ARG A 114 12.07 -1.13 0.59
C ARG A 114 11.67 -0.41 1.88
N ASP A 115 12.37 0.68 2.21
CA ASP A 115 12.10 1.51 3.38
C ASP A 115 10.69 2.12 3.32
N GLY A 116 10.35 2.77 2.20
CA GLY A 116 9.01 3.36 1.99
C GLY A 116 7.90 2.31 2.09
N ALA A 117 8.12 1.12 1.53
CA ALA A 117 7.19 -0.01 1.66
C ALA A 117 7.02 -0.47 3.11
N ALA A 118 8.11 -0.57 3.88
CA ALA A 118 8.05 -0.96 5.28
C ALA A 118 7.23 0.03 6.13
N LEU A 119 7.46 1.34 5.95
CA LEU A 119 6.70 2.39 6.64
C LEU A 119 5.23 2.43 6.20
N GLY A 120 4.96 2.18 4.92
CA GLY A 120 3.60 2.04 4.40
C GLY A 120 2.87 0.87 5.04
N LEU A 121 3.49 -0.32 5.11
CA LEU A 121 2.93 -1.50 5.79
C LEU A 121 2.70 -1.25 7.28
N ALA A 122 3.62 -0.56 7.96
CA ALA A 122 3.47 -0.16 9.35
C ALA A 122 2.23 0.72 9.55
N SER A 123 1.94 1.61 8.59
CA SER A 123 0.78 2.51 8.62
C SER A 123 -0.54 1.76 8.41
N MET A 124 -0.55 0.70 7.60
CA MET A 124 -1.73 -0.16 7.38
C MET A 124 -2.08 -1.00 8.61
N LYS A 125 -1.12 -1.29 9.49
CA LYS A 125 -1.31 -2.09 10.72
C LYS A 125 -1.89 -3.49 10.47
N ASP A 126 -1.61 -4.06 9.30
CA ASP A 126 -2.11 -5.39 8.92
C ASP A 126 -1.12 -6.48 9.36
N ALA A 127 -1.60 -7.44 10.15
CA ALA A 127 -0.81 -8.60 10.57
C ALA A 127 -0.44 -9.52 9.40
N HIS A 128 -1.13 -9.44 8.26
CA HIS A 128 -0.80 -10.17 7.04
C HIS A 128 0.61 -9.84 6.51
N ALA A 129 1.13 -8.64 6.80
CA ALA A 129 2.46 -8.21 6.37
C ALA A 129 3.62 -8.89 7.14
N ILE A 130 3.35 -9.47 8.32
CA ILE A 130 4.36 -10.08 9.21
C ILE A 130 5.28 -11.09 8.49
N PRO A 131 4.78 -12.13 7.80
CA PRO A 131 5.65 -13.10 7.12
C PRO A 131 6.54 -12.45 6.05
N TYR A 132 6.04 -11.43 5.35
CA TYR A 132 6.80 -10.73 4.31
C TYR A 132 7.92 -9.86 4.90
N LEU A 133 7.64 -9.18 6.02
CA LEU A 133 8.66 -8.43 6.75
C LEU A 133 9.76 -9.33 7.31
N ARG A 134 9.42 -10.51 7.87
CA ARG A 134 10.43 -11.49 8.29
C ARG A 134 11.34 -11.92 7.16
N LYS A 135 10.75 -12.20 5.99
CA LYS A 135 11.50 -12.56 4.79
C LYS A 135 12.41 -11.41 4.34
N ALA A 136 11.92 -10.17 4.35
CA ALA A 136 12.70 -9.00 3.98
C ALA A 136 13.89 -8.78 4.92
N ILE A 137 13.69 -8.88 6.24
CA ILE A 137 14.76 -8.78 7.25
C ILE A 137 15.86 -9.81 7.00
N ALA A 138 15.48 -11.07 6.75
CA ALA A 138 16.44 -12.15 6.49
C ALA A 138 17.28 -11.94 5.21
N GLN A 139 16.80 -11.11 4.28
CA GLN A 139 17.45 -10.83 3.00
C GLN A 139 18.10 -9.44 2.96
N GLU A 140 17.88 -8.60 3.96
CA GLU A 140 18.37 -7.22 3.99
C GLU A 140 19.88 -7.19 4.21
N LYS A 141 20.56 -6.38 3.39
CA LYS A 141 22.02 -6.23 3.41
C LYS A 141 22.45 -4.98 4.16
N THR A 142 21.56 -4.00 4.25
CA THR A 142 21.80 -2.71 4.89
C THR A 142 21.43 -2.80 6.36
N GLN A 143 22.42 -2.70 7.25
CA GLN A 143 22.20 -2.89 8.68
C GLN A 143 21.13 -1.95 9.26
N ASP A 144 21.14 -0.67 8.87
CA ASP A 144 20.19 0.30 9.42
C ASP A 144 18.75 0.03 8.97
N LEU A 145 18.53 -0.26 7.67
CA LEU A 145 17.21 -0.65 7.19
C LEU A 145 16.75 -1.98 7.83
N GLY A 146 17.67 -2.91 8.11
CA GLY A 146 17.36 -4.13 8.85
C GLY A 146 16.75 -3.84 10.23
N LYS A 147 17.35 -2.90 10.99
CA LYS A 147 16.81 -2.45 12.28
C LYS A 147 15.46 -1.76 12.16
N ASP A 148 15.26 -0.95 11.11
CA ASP A 148 13.99 -0.28 10.86
C ASP A 148 12.88 -1.31 10.55
N LEU A 149 13.18 -2.31 9.71
CA LEU A 149 12.27 -3.42 9.41
C LEU A 149 11.93 -4.23 10.66
N GLU A 150 12.91 -4.54 11.51
CA GLU A 150 12.69 -5.22 12.80
C GLU A 150 11.78 -4.40 13.73
N THR A 151 11.95 -3.08 13.76
CA THR A 151 11.10 -2.17 14.53
C THR A 151 9.66 -2.20 14.03
N VAL A 152 9.46 -2.15 12.71
CA VAL A 152 8.14 -2.30 12.08
C VAL A 152 7.51 -3.66 12.41
N LEU A 153 8.28 -4.75 12.28
CA LEU A 153 7.83 -6.11 12.59
C LEU A 153 7.37 -6.22 14.05
N SER A 154 8.21 -5.79 14.99
CA SER A 154 7.91 -5.81 16.43
C SER A 154 6.62 -5.06 16.76
N ARG A 155 6.39 -3.91 16.11
CA ARG A 155 5.16 -3.12 16.27
C ARG A 155 3.93 -3.89 15.77
N LEU A 156 3.99 -4.49 14.59
CA LEU A 156 2.88 -5.26 14.03
C LEU A 156 2.55 -6.51 14.85
N GLU A 157 3.56 -7.20 15.37
CA GLU A 157 3.37 -8.36 16.25
C GLU A 157 2.66 -7.98 17.55
N LYS A 158 3.08 -6.87 18.18
CA LYS A 158 2.43 -6.34 19.39
C LYS A 158 0.95 -6.03 19.12
N LEU A 159 0.65 -5.37 18.00
CA LEU A 159 -0.73 -5.05 17.60
C LEU A 159 -1.54 -6.33 17.35
N SER A 160 -1.01 -7.28 16.59
CA SER A 160 -1.67 -8.56 16.29
C SER A 160 -2.00 -9.34 17.57
N ASN A 161 -1.06 -9.41 18.50
CA ASN A 161 -1.27 -10.08 19.78
C ASN A 161 -2.34 -9.38 20.61
N ALA A 162 -2.29 -8.05 20.74
CA ALA A 162 -3.31 -7.27 21.45
C ALA A 162 -4.72 -7.51 20.88
N THR A 163 -4.88 -7.54 19.55
CA THR A 163 -6.16 -7.84 18.91
C THR A 163 -6.66 -9.26 19.24
N LYS A 164 -5.78 -10.26 19.25
CA LYS A 164 -6.13 -11.64 19.65
C LYS A 164 -6.62 -11.71 21.09
N TYR A 165 -5.95 -11.02 22.03
CA TYR A 165 -6.37 -10.95 23.43
C TYR A 165 -7.76 -10.33 23.58
N LEU A 166 -8.02 -9.20 22.90
CA LEU A 166 -9.33 -8.54 22.95
C LEU A 166 -10.46 -9.40 22.37
N MET A 167 -10.19 -10.12 21.28
CA MET A 167 -11.17 -11.03 20.67
C MET A 167 -11.52 -12.19 21.60
N ARG A 168 -10.54 -12.78 22.28
CA ARG A 168 -10.75 -13.85 23.27
C ARG A 168 -11.59 -13.38 24.45
N TYR A 169 -11.24 -12.22 25.02
CA TYR A 169 -11.94 -11.66 26.17
C TYR A 169 -13.43 -11.39 25.88
N LYS A 170 -13.74 -10.81 24.70
CA LYS A 170 -15.14 -10.57 24.29
C LYS A 170 -15.95 -11.87 24.15
N LYS A 171 -15.34 -12.94 23.64
CA LYS A 171 -16.00 -14.24 23.51
C LYS A 171 -16.38 -14.82 24.87
N ASP A 172 -15.46 -14.75 25.84
CA ASP A 172 -15.68 -15.28 27.19
C ASP A 172 -16.76 -14.47 27.95
N THR A 173 -16.79 -13.15 27.80
CA THR A 173 -17.86 -12.31 28.41
C THR A 173 -19.26 -12.53 27.82
N TRP A 174 -19.36 -12.97 26.56
CA TRP A 174 -20.65 -13.23 25.91
C TRP A 174 -21.26 -14.58 26.28
N ILE A 175 -20.42 -15.54 26.73
CA ILE A 175 -20.86 -16.86 27.19
C ILE A 175 -21.46 -16.76 28.61
N CYS A 176 -20.92 -15.91 29.48
CA CYS A 176 -21.44 -15.74 30.84
C CYS A 176 -22.80 -15.02 30.90
N THR A 177 -23.09 -14.06 30.02
CA THR A 177 -24.35 -13.30 30.06
C THR A 177 -25.56 -14.07 29.54
N LYS A 178 -25.37 -15.21 28.87
CA LYS A 178 -26.46 -16.06 28.40
C LYS A 178 -26.88 -17.16 29.38
N SER A 179 -26.11 -17.41 30.43
CA SER A 179 -26.37 -18.50 31.38
C SER A 179 -27.19 -18.09 32.61
N THR A 180 -27.60 -16.82 32.73
CA THR A 180 -28.33 -16.27 33.89
C THR A 180 -29.80 -15.91 33.61
N ASN A 181 -30.34 -16.29 32.44
CA ASN A 181 -31.73 -16.00 32.05
C ASN A 181 -32.61 -17.27 31.96
N HIS A 182 -32.46 -18.24 32.84
CA HIS A 182 -33.41 -19.36 33.03
C HIS A 182 -33.77 -19.48 34.52
#